data_AF-A0A4Q2A751-F1
#
_entry.id   AF-A0A4Q2A751-F1
#
_cell.length_a   1.000
_cell.length_b   1.000
_cell.length_c   1.000
_cell.angle_alpha   90.00
_cell.angle_beta   90.00
_cell.angle_gamma   90.00
#
_symmetry.space_group_name_H-M   'P 1'
#
loop_
_entity.id
_entity.type
_entity.pdbx_description
1 polymer ?
#
loop_
_entity_poly.entity_id
_entity_poly.type
_entity_poly.pdbx_seq_one_letter_code
_entity_poly.pdbx_strand_id
1 'polypeptide(L)'
;MRAMPISARRALASATEKGADEIARMAETLAPEDTGDLVGSIAVTVGPKNTPAHSHPGGTRTVPEGAAAVTAGNGDVRYAHLVEFGTRKAPAQPFFWPAFRVLRKRSETRIKRAMTKAIKEEWNK
;
A
#
# COMPACT_ATOMS: atom_id res chain seq x y z
N MET A 1 27.83 8.13 -0.73
CA MET A 1 26.63 8.11 0.14
C MET A 1 26.91 7.19 1.32
N ARG A 2 26.88 7.68 2.56
CA ARG A 2 26.88 6.77 3.74
C ARG A 2 25.58 5.95 3.68
N ALA A 3 25.68 4.63 3.79
CA ALA A 3 24.52 3.75 3.82
C ALA A 3 23.59 4.18 4.97
N MET A 4 22.28 4.22 4.74
CA MET A 4 21.31 4.48 5.80
C MET A 4 21.53 3.50 6.97
N PRO A 5 21.61 3.98 8.22
CA PRO A 5 21.70 3.14 9.41
C PRO A 5 20.56 2.12 9.48
N ILE A 6 20.84 0.94 10.07
CA ILE A 6 19.84 -0.13 10.22
C ILE A 6 18.65 0.36 11.06
N SER A 7 18.90 1.19 12.08
CA SER A 7 17.89 1.87 12.90
C SER A 7 16.94 2.70 12.04
N ALA A 8 17.48 3.51 11.12
CA ALA A 8 16.70 4.31 10.19
C ALA A 8 15.90 3.47 9.19
N ARG A 9 16.46 2.37 8.68
CA ARG A 9 15.74 1.44 7.78
C ARG A 9 14.55 0.78 8.46
N ARG A 10 14.71 0.32 9.70
CA ARG A 10 13.62 -0.26 10.50
C ARG A 10 12.52 0.74 10.79
N ALA A 11 12.89 1.97 11.19
CA ALA A 11 11.93 3.04 11.43
C ALA A 11 11.14 3.41 10.17
N LEU A 12 11.81 3.44 9.02
CA LEU A 12 11.17 3.63 7.72
C LEU A 12 10.20 2.49 7.39
N ALA A 13 10.63 1.23 7.50
CA ALA A 13 9.77 0.08 7.21
C ALA A 13 8.48 0.11 8.04
N SER A 14 8.59 0.32 9.36
CA SER A 14 7.42 0.39 10.25
C SER A 14 6.50 1.58 9.95
N ALA A 15 7.05 2.76 9.66
CA ALA A 15 6.24 3.93 9.33
C ALA A 15 5.53 3.78 7.97
N THR A 16 6.20 3.16 7.00
CA THR A 16 5.68 2.89 5.68
C THR A 16 4.59 1.82 5.71
N GLU A 17 4.81 0.72 6.45
CA GLU A 17 3.81 -0.33 6.69
C GLU A 17 2.54 0.26 7.30
N LYS A 18 2.65 1.04 8.38
CA LYS A 18 1.50 1.71 9.00
C LYS A 18 0.75 2.64 8.04
N GLY A 19 1.48 3.36 7.18
CA GLY A 19 0.87 4.22 6.17
C GLY A 19 0.12 3.44 5.11
N ALA A 20 0.64 2.28 4.72
CA ALA A 20 0.01 1.38 3.75
C ALA A 20 -1.20 0.66 4.35
N ASP A 21 -1.13 0.19 5.59
CA ASP A 21 -2.24 -0.44 6.31
C ASP A 21 -3.43 0.51 6.47
N GLU A 22 -3.19 1.78 6.82
CA GLU A 22 -4.26 2.77 6.92
C GLU A 22 -4.96 2.96 5.56
N ILE A 23 -4.19 2.98 4.46
CA ILE A 23 -4.74 3.08 3.10
C ILE A 23 -5.54 1.83 2.74
N ALA A 24 -5.01 0.64 3.00
CA ALA A 24 -5.68 -0.63 2.74
C ALA A 24 -7.00 -0.71 3.49
N ARG A 25 -7.01 -0.44 4.80
CA ARG A 25 -8.24 -0.44 5.62
C ARG A 25 -9.29 0.55 5.15
N MET A 26 -8.87 1.74 4.71
CA MET A 26 -9.80 2.72 4.13
C MET A 26 -10.35 2.21 2.79
N ALA A 27 -9.50 1.61 1.95
CA ALA A 27 -9.93 1.03 0.68
C ALA A 27 -10.91 -0.14 0.90
N GLU A 28 -10.66 -0.99 1.89
CA GLU A 28 -11.57 -2.07 2.33
C GLU A 28 -12.92 -1.50 2.78
N THR A 29 -12.91 -0.42 3.58
CA THR A 29 -14.15 0.23 4.07
C THR A 29 -14.98 0.84 2.94
N LEU A 30 -14.33 1.34 1.89
CA LEU A 30 -14.99 1.96 0.75
C LEU A 30 -15.36 0.95 -0.35
N ALA A 31 -14.79 -0.24 -0.31
CA ALA A 31 -15.03 -1.25 -1.32
C ALA A 31 -16.47 -1.77 -1.23
N PRO A 32 -17.17 -1.90 -2.36
CA PRO A 32 -18.47 -2.56 -2.37
C PRO A 32 -18.31 -4.04 -2.00
N GLU A 33 -19.29 -4.56 -1.28
CA GLU A 33 -19.27 -5.94 -0.78
C GLU A 33 -20.47 -6.72 -1.34
N ASP A 34 -20.17 -7.88 -1.93
CA ASP A 34 -21.14 -8.90 -2.34
C ASP A 34 -20.75 -10.25 -1.71
N THR A 35 -19.64 -10.85 -2.18
CA THR A 35 -19.03 -12.06 -1.58
C THR A 35 -17.90 -11.77 -0.59
N GLY A 36 -17.38 -10.54 -0.57
CA GLY A 36 -16.18 -10.16 0.19
C GLY A 36 -14.86 -10.38 -0.55
N ASP A 37 -14.87 -10.99 -1.75
CA ASP A 37 -13.63 -11.30 -2.48
C ASP A 37 -12.82 -10.04 -2.83
N LEU A 38 -13.49 -8.95 -3.21
CA LEU A 38 -12.83 -7.68 -3.52
C LEU A 38 -12.11 -7.12 -2.30
N VAL A 39 -12.78 -7.09 -1.15
CA VAL A 39 -12.20 -6.66 0.14
C VAL A 39 -11.00 -7.54 0.48
N GLY A 40 -11.16 -8.86 0.41
CA GLY A 40 -10.11 -9.85 0.69
C GLY A 40 -8.93 -9.82 -0.31
N SER A 41 -9.09 -9.17 -1.46
CA SER A 41 -8.02 -9.02 -2.46
C SER A 41 -7.11 -7.80 -2.21
N ILE A 42 -7.50 -6.90 -1.30
CA ILE A 42 -6.69 -5.73 -0.96
C ILE A 42 -5.53 -6.19 -0.09
N ALA A 43 -4.31 -5.91 -0.52
CA ALA A 43 -3.10 -6.44 0.11
C ALA A 43 -2.03 -5.37 0.29
N VAL A 44 -1.35 -5.42 1.44
CA VAL A 44 -0.15 -4.63 1.73
C VAL A 44 1.08 -5.50 1.55
N THR A 45 2.03 -5.02 0.76
CA THR A 45 3.34 -5.66 0.56
C THR A 45 4.44 -4.74 1.07
N VAL A 46 5.10 -5.12 2.16
CA VAL A 46 6.28 -4.41 2.68
C VAL A 46 7.55 -5.02 2.09
N GLY A 47 8.42 -4.17 1.52
CA GLY A 47 9.64 -4.61 0.87
C GLY A 47 10.72 -5.12 1.84
N PRO A 48 11.70 -5.93 1.37
CA PRO A 48 11.88 -6.39 0.00
C PRO A 48 11.06 -7.66 -0.31
N LYS A 49 9.91 -7.50 -0.97
CA LYS A 49 8.96 -8.59 -1.29
C LYS A 49 8.26 -8.29 -2.62
N ASN A 50 7.73 -9.33 -3.25
CA ASN A 50 6.90 -9.19 -4.44
C ASN A 50 5.43 -9.01 -4.03
N THR A 51 4.71 -8.13 -4.74
CA THR A 51 3.24 -8.02 -4.59
C THR A 51 2.56 -9.32 -5.00
N PRO A 52 1.31 -9.58 -4.55
CA PRO A 52 0.52 -10.68 -5.06
C PRO A 52 0.45 -10.69 -6.59
N ALA A 53 0.38 -11.88 -7.19
CA ALA A 53 0.26 -12.02 -8.63
C ALA A 53 -1.14 -11.61 -9.09
N HIS A 54 -1.22 -10.61 -9.97
CA HIS A 54 -2.48 -10.19 -10.59
C HIS A 54 -2.84 -11.05 -11.82
N SER A 55 -1.87 -11.69 -12.48
CA SER A 55 -2.12 -12.70 -13.50
C SER A 55 -1.09 -13.84 -13.45
N HIS A 56 -1.43 -15.01 -14.01
CA HIS A 56 -0.46 -16.07 -14.26
C HIS A 56 0.09 -15.89 -15.69
N PRO A 57 1.42 -15.87 -15.93
CA PRO A 57 2.55 -15.98 -14.98
C PRO A 57 3.20 -14.62 -14.63
N GLY A 58 2.49 -13.49 -14.78
CA GLY A 58 3.06 -12.15 -14.70
C GLY A 58 2.23 -11.13 -13.92
N GLY A 59 2.82 -10.00 -13.57
CA GLY A 59 2.10 -8.90 -12.89
C GLY A 59 2.36 -8.79 -11.40
N THR A 60 3.43 -9.38 -10.88
CA THR A 60 4.00 -9.03 -9.57
C THR A 60 4.98 -7.87 -9.73
N ARG A 61 5.03 -6.96 -8.75
CA ARG A 61 6.04 -5.91 -8.66
C ARG A 61 6.92 -6.15 -7.45
N THR A 62 8.24 -6.05 -7.62
CA THR A 62 9.17 -6.05 -6.49
C THR A 62 9.10 -4.71 -5.76
N VAL A 63 8.75 -4.76 -4.49
CA VAL A 63 8.76 -3.61 -3.58
C VAL A 63 10.15 -3.50 -2.96
N PRO A 64 10.87 -2.37 -3.10
CA PRO A 64 12.22 -2.23 -2.54
C PRO A 64 12.19 -2.11 -1.02
N GLU A 65 13.34 -2.34 -0.38
CA GLU A 65 13.52 -2.13 1.07
C GLU A 65 13.10 -0.71 1.49
N GLY A 66 12.33 -0.60 2.57
CA GLY A 66 11.83 0.68 3.09
C GLY A 66 10.59 1.23 2.38
N ALA A 67 10.09 0.55 1.35
CA ALA A 67 8.83 0.87 0.68
C ALA A 67 7.74 -0.15 1.03
N ALA A 68 6.48 0.26 0.82
CA ALA A 68 5.33 -0.63 0.79
C ALA A 68 4.48 -0.34 -0.43
N ALA A 69 3.81 -1.36 -0.94
CA ALA A 69 2.80 -1.25 -1.98
C ALA A 69 1.44 -1.69 -1.42
N VAL A 70 0.38 -1.00 -1.82
CA VAL A 70 -1.00 -1.44 -1.63
C VAL A 70 -1.54 -1.84 -2.99
N THR A 71 -2.11 -3.02 -3.10
CA THR A 71 -2.70 -3.56 -4.34
C THR A 71 -4.14 -3.99 -4.07
N ALA A 72 -4.99 -3.93 -5.09
CA ALA A 72 -6.34 -4.49 -5.06
C ALA A 72 -6.51 -5.41 -6.27
N GLY A 73 -7.11 -6.58 -6.04
CA GLY A 73 -7.19 -7.65 -7.02
C GLY A 73 -6.02 -8.64 -6.96
N ASN A 74 -6.27 -9.84 -7.48
CA ASN A 74 -5.32 -10.95 -7.53
C ASN A 74 -5.70 -11.90 -8.69
N GLY A 75 -5.13 -13.10 -8.74
CA GLY A 75 -5.40 -14.11 -9.77
C GLY A 75 -6.87 -14.48 -9.93
N ASP A 76 -7.65 -14.42 -8.85
CA ASP A 76 -9.08 -14.76 -8.79
C ASP A 76 -9.95 -13.49 -8.90
N VAL A 77 -9.49 -12.38 -8.34
CA VAL A 77 -10.18 -11.08 -8.33
C VAL A 77 -9.58 -10.16 -9.40
N ARG A 78 -9.93 -10.41 -10.66
CA ARG A 78 -9.43 -9.64 -11.81
C ARG A 78 -10.26 -8.41 -12.15
N TYR A 79 -11.38 -8.20 -11.47
CA TYR A 79 -12.37 -7.17 -11.78
C TYR A 79 -12.24 -5.90 -10.91
N ALA A 80 -11.25 -5.83 -10.01
CA ALA A 80 -11.07 -4.68 -9.09
C ALA A 80 -11.02 -3.32 -9.83
N HIS A 81 -10.33 -3.26 -10.97
CA HIS A 81 -10.27 -2.04 -11.80
C HIS A 81 -11.60 -1.72 -12.51
N LEU A 82 -12.41 -2.73 -12.84
CA LEU A 82 -13.75 -2.54 -13.41
C LEU A 82 -14.71 -1.97 -12.39
N VAL A 83 -14.55 -2.32 -11.11
CA VAL A 83 -15.30 -1.73 -10.00
C VAL A 83 -14.88 -0.28 -9.77
N GLU A 84 -13.56 -0.03 -9.67
CA GLU A 84 -13.01 1.31 -9.42
C GLU A 84 -13.45 2.34 -10.48
N PHE A 85 -13.43 1.95 -11.77
CA PHE A 85 -13.69 2.88 -12.88
C PHE A 85 -15.06 2.72 -13.53
N GLY A 86 -15.81 1.68 -13.18
CA GLY A 86 -17.07 1.34 -13.80
C GLY A 86 -16.92 0.72 -15.18
N THR A 87 -18.04 0.30 -15.74
CA THR A 87 -18.16 -0.28 -17.07
C THR A 87 -19.38 0.29 -17.78
N ARG A 88 -19.62 -0.12 -19.03
CA ARG A 88 -20.88 0.22 -19.73
C ARG A 88 -22.12 -0.29 -18.99
N LYS A 89 -22.01 -1.39 -18.25
CA LYS A 89 -23.15 -2.08 -17.62
C LYS A 89 -23.29 -1.81 -16.12
N ALA A 90 -22.29 -1.18 -15.49
CA ALA A 90 -22.27 -0.91 -14.06
C ALA A 90 -21.56 0.42 -13.78
N PRO A 91 -22.13 1.31 -12.95
CA PRO A 91 -21.47 2.57 -12.59
C PRO A 91 -20.20 2.33 -11.79
N ALA A 92 -19.28 3.30 -11.81
CA ALA A 92 -18.07 3.25 -11.00
C ALA A 92 -18.39 3.26 -9.51
N GLN A 93 -17.68 2.44 -8.75
CA GLN A 93 -17.71 2.41 -7.28
C GLN A 93 -16.27 2.58 -6.78
N PRO A 94 -15.74 3.82 -6.80
CA PRO A 94 -14.35 4.07 -6.46
C PRO A 94 -14.09 3.80 -4.98
N PHE A 95 -13.07 3.01 -4.69
CA PHE A 95 -12.67 2.60 -3.34
C PHE A 95 -11.18 2.82 -3.10
N PHE A 96 -10.35 2.49 -4.09
CA PHE A 96 -8.90 2.49 -3.96
C PHE A 96 -8.31 3.90 -4.02
N TRP A 97 -8.59 4.63 -5.10
CA TRP A 97 -8.01 5.95 -5.28
C TRP A 97 -8.57 7.00 -4.30
N PRO A 98 -9.86 6.99 -3.92
CA PRO A 98 -10.33 7.83 -2.83
C PRO A 98 -9.58 7.58 -1.52
N ALA A 99 -9.43 6.31 -1.10
CA ALA A 99 -8.68 5.94 0.10
C ALA A 99 -7.23 6.44 0.06
N PHE A 100 -6.54 6.18 -1.05
CA PHE A 100 -5.18 6.64 -1.26
C PHE A 100 -5.07 8.17 -1.19
N ARG A 101 -5.92 8.91 -1.90
CA ARG A 101 -5.86 10.38 -1.95
C ARG A 101 -6.08 11.01 -0.58
N VAL A 102 -7.01 10.49 0.22
CA VAL A 102 -7.31 11.00 1.57
C VAL A 102 -6.10 10.81 2.50
N LEU A 103 -5.46 9.64 2.46
CA LEU A 103 -4.43 9.28 3.43
C LEU A 103 -3.00 9.56 2.97
N ARG A 104 -2.76 9.78 1.68
CA ARG A 104 -1.43 9.99 1.09
C ARG A 104 -0.60 11.01 1.87
N LYS A 105 -1.12 12.22 2.07
CA LYS A 105 -0.38 13.31 2.74
C LYS A 105 -0.04 12.95 4.19
N ARG A 106 -0.95 12.28 4.90
CA ARG A 106 -0.75 11.83 6.29
C ARG A 106 0.34 10.76 6.36
N SER A 107 0.29 9.77 5.48
CA SER A 107 1.28 8.69 5.38
C SER A 107 2.66 9.23 5.01
N GLU A 108 2.76 10.11 4.00
CA GLU A 108 4.03 10.77 3.62
C GLU A 108 4.63 11.56 4.78
N THR A 109 3.80 12.33 5.50
CA THR A 109 4.25 13.11 6.67
C THR A 109 4.77 12.20 7.79
N ARG A 110 4.10 11.07 8.04
CA ARG A 110 4.49 10.07 9.04
C ARG A 110 5.85 9.47 8.70
N ILE A 111 6.03 9.02 7.46
CA ILE A 111 7.29 8.44 6.98
C ILE A 111 8.42 9.45 7.11
N LYS A 112 8.21 10.72 6.68
CA LYS A 112 9.19 11.79 6.80
C LYS A 112 9.60 12.02 8.26
N ARG A 113 8.63 12.09 9.18
CA ARG A 113 8.91 12.28 10.62
C ARG A 113 9.69 11.11 11.22
N ALA A 114 9.33 9.88 10.90
CA ALA A 114 10.04 8.68 11.37
C ALA A 114 11.49 8.67 10.89
N MET A 115 11.70 9.00 9.61
CA MET A 115 13.04 9.12 9.03
C MET A 115 13.87 10.21 9.71
N THR A 116 13.31 11.42 9.87
CA THR A 116 14.00 12.53 10.54
C THR A 116 14.35 12.19 12.00
N LYS A 117 13.43 11.52 12.72
CA LYS A 117 13.66 11.10 14.10
C LYS A 117 14.82 10.10 14.19
N ALA A 118 14.80 9.06 13.36
CA ALA A 118 15.85 8.04 13.37
C ALA A 118 17.23 8.61 13.02
N ILE A 119 17.30 9.55 12.05
CA ILE A 119 18.56 10.22 11.71
C ILE A 119 19.09 11.06 12.88
N LYS A 120 18.21 11.78 13.59
CA LYS A 120 18.61 12.59 14.75
C LYS A 120 19.09 11.74 15.92
N GLU A 121 18.40 10.63 16.19
CA GLU A 121 18.79 9.70 17.26
C GLU A 121 20.14 9.03 16.99
N GLU A 122 20.45 8.75 15.72
CA GLU A 122 21.75 8.23 15.34
C GLU A 122 22.87 9.29 15.42
N TRP A 123 22.58 10.54 15.07
CA TRP A 123 23.57 11.63 15.14
C TRP A 123 23.89 12.07 16.57
N ASN A 124 22.91 11.94 17.48
CA ASN A 124 23.07 12.27 18.89
C ASN A 124 23.65 11.11 19.72
N LYS A 125 23.99 9.99 19.08
CA LYS A 125 24.80 8.91 19.66
C LYS A 125 26.28 9.16 19.38
#